data_AF-A0AAW0MDU4-F1
#
_entry.id   AF-A0AAW0MDU4-F1
#
_cell.length_a   1.000
_cell.length_b   1.000
_cell.length_c   1.000
_cell.angle_alpha   90.00
_cell.angle_beta   90.00
_cell.angle_gamma   90.00
#
_symmetry.space_group_name_H-M   'P 1'
#
loop_
_entity.id
_entity.type
_entity.pdbx_description
1 polymer ?
#
loop_
_entity_poly.entity_id
_entity_poly.type
_entity_poly.pdbx_seq_one_letter_code
_entity_poly.pdbx_strand_id
1 'polypeptide(L)'
;MFWSVYYLLRHQEALRAVRAELQEVMSQEGLKLEPDSDLVLSREQLQKLVTLESVVNESMRLSTMSMNIRVAQEDFTLKLDSDWSIRKGDIITICPQAIHFDPEIYQDPESFRFDRYLDDGKEKSDFYKDGQKVKYFLMPFGSGATMCPGRYIAVQEIKQFVCLLLLHFDLELCGAPVRPDLKRAGLGIMQPESDVSFRYRLRRPLEHEL
;
A
#
# COMPACT_ATOMS: atom_id res chain seq x y z
N MET A 1 0.48 4.93 -6.14
CA MET A 1 0.15 6.36 -5.99
C MET A 1 -1.35 6.60 -6.02
N PHE A 2 -2.05 6.39 -7.15
CA PHE A 2 -3.50 6.64 -7.27
C PHE A 2 -4.32 6.06 -6.11
N TRP A 3 -4.26 4.74 -5.87
CA TRP A 3 -5.06 4.09 -4.82
C TRP A 3 -4.76 4.63 -3.42
N SER A 4 -3.50 4.94 -3.12
CA SER A 4 -3.09 5.52 -1.83
C SER A 4 -3.75 6.88 -1.59
N VAL A 5 -3.71 7.76 -2.60
CA VAL A 5 -4.38 9.08 -2.51
C VAL A 5 -5.90 8.91 -2.49
N TYR A 6 -6.45 8.05 -3.35
CA TYR A 6 -7.88 7.80 -3.42
C TYR A 6 -8.43 7.32 -2.08
N TYR A 7 -7.87 6.28 -1.47
CA TYR A 7 -8.34 5.79 -0.19
C TYR A 7 -8.14 6.81 0.93
N LEU A 8 -7.02 7.55 0.95
CA LEU A 8 -6.84 8.65 1.91
C LEU A 8 -7.96 9.68 1.82
N LEU A 9 -8.29 10.15 0.62
CA LEU A 9 -9.31 11.19 0.46
C LEU A 9 -10.73 10.65 0.70
N ARG A 10 -10.96 9.34 0.51
CA ARG A 10 -12.23 8.68 0.84
C ARG A 10 -12.43 8.44 2.33
N HIS A 11 -11.34 8.38 3.10
CA HIS A 11 -11.34 8.04 4.52
C HIS A 11 -10.75 9.20 5.33
N GLN A 12 -11.62 10.10 5.78
CA GLN A 12 -11.21 11.34 6.45
C GLN A 12 -10.45 11.09 7.76
N GLU A 13 -10.73 9.99 8.44
CA GLU A 13 -9.98 9.47 9.58
C GLU A 13 -8.52 9.14 9.21
N ALA A 14 -8.29 8.48 8.07
CA ALA A 14 -6.96 8.16 7.57
C ALA A 14 -6.21 9.43 7.16
N LEU A 15 -6.89 10.34 6.46
CA LEU A 15 -6.32 11.64 6.07
C LEU A 15 -5.88 12.46 7.28
N ARG A 16 -6.71 12.54 8.33
CA ARG A 16 -6.37 13.23 9.57
C ARG A 16 -5.19 12.57 10.28
N ALA A 17 -5.18 11.24 10.38
CA ALA A 17 -4.10 10.50 11.04
C ALA A 17 -2.75 10.70 10.33
N VAL A 18 -2.72 10.60 9.00
CA VAL A 18 -1.50 10.83 8.21
C VAL A 18 -1.05 12.29 8.28
N ARG A 19 -1.98 13.26 8.25
CA ARG A 19 -1.62 14.68 8.42
C ARG A 19 -1.01 14.96 9.79
N ALA A 20 -1.57 14.39 10.85
CA ALA A 20 -1.03 14.53 12.20
C ALA A 20 0.36 13.89 12.33
N GLU A 21 0.53 12.67 11.80
CA GLU A 21 1.85 12.00 11.76
C GLU A 21 2.89 12.82 11.01
N LEU A 22 2.52 13.39 9.85
CA LEU A 22 3.44 14.22 9.06
C LEU A 22 3.82 15.51 9.78
N GLN A 23 2.85 16.17 10.45
CA GLN A 23 3.12 17.36 11.25
C GLN A 23 4.04 17.07 12.43
N GLU A 24 3.84 15.94 13.12
CA GLU A 24 4.70 15.51 14.22
C GLU A 24 6.12 15.27 13.75
N VAL A 25 6.32 14.53 12.65
CA VAL A 25 7.66 14.28 12.09
C VAL A 25 8.32 15.59 11.66
N MET A 26 7.59 16.50 11.01
CA MET A 26 8.16 17.80 10.64
C MET A 26 8.58 18.62 11.86
N SER A 27 7.77 18.64 12.93
CA SER A 27 8.08 19.36 14.16
C SER A 27 9.31 18.77 14.87
N GLN A 28 9.37 17.45 15.02
CA GLN A 28 10.50 16.76 15.69
C GLN A 28 11.82 16.92 14.94
N GLU A 29 11.76 16.98 13.61
CA GLU A 29 12.93 17.08 12.73
C GLU A 29 13.31 18.54 12.39
N GLY A 30 12.54 19.51 12.88
CA GLY A 30 12.75 20.92 12.58
C GLY A 30 12.54 21.28 11.10
N LEU A 31 11.75 20.49 10.37
CA LEU A 31 11.46 20.72 8.96
C LEU A 31 10.39 21.80 8.81
N LYS A 32 10.67 22.77 7.94
CA LYS A 32 9.73 23.84 7.60
C LYS A 32 9.46 23.85 6.11
N LEU A 33 8.22 24.15 5.76
CA LEU A 33 7.82 24.38 4.38
C LEU A 33 8.08 25.86 4.06
N GLU A 34 9.28 26.16 3.56
CA GLU A 34 9.63 27.51 3.16
C GLU A 34 9.18 27.78 1.72
N PRO A 35 8.69 28.99 1.40
CA PRO A 35 8.47 29.40 0.01
C PRO A 35 9.76 29.25 -0.80
N ASP A 36 9.67 28.66 -1.99
CA ASP A 36 10.77 28.48 -2.94
C ASP A 36 11.93 27.57 -2.47
N SER A 37 11.70 26.74 -1.44
CA SER A 37 12.64 25.70 -1.02
C SER A 37 12.11 24.30 -1.33
N ASP A 38 12.99 23.42 -1.81
CA ASP A 38 12.67 22.01 -1.95
C ASP A 38 12.59 21.37 -0.56
N LEU A 39 11.42 20.82 -0.23
CA LEU A 39 11.29 19.97 0.95
C LEU A 39 12.00 18.64 0.68
N VAL A 40 13.11 18.42 1.38
CA VAL A 40 13.86 17.16 1.32
C VAL A 40 13.52 16.31 2.54
N LEU A 41 12.80 15.21 2.31
CA LEU A 41 12.57 14.18 3.32
C LEU A 41 13.63 13.08 3.18
N SER A 42 14.42 12.87 4.23
CA SER A 42 15.39 11.78 4.28
C SER A 42 14.69 10.42 4.32
N ARG A 43 15.44 9.36 4.04
CA ARG A 43 14.92 7.98 4.17
C ARG A 43 14.46 7.69 5.60
N GLU A 44 15.24 8.10 6.59
CA GLU A 44 14.97 7.90 8.01
C GLU A 44 13.69 8.64 8.42
N GLN A 45 13.51 9.87 7.93
CA GLN A 45 12.30 10.65 8.17
C GLN A 45 11.07 10.00 7.53
N LEU A 46 11.19 9.49 6.30
CA LEU A 46 10.12 8.72 5.67
C LEU A 46 9.80 7.45 6.45
N GLN A 47 10.79 6.75 7.02
CA GLN A 47 10.56 5.54 7.82
C GLN A 47 9.75 5.80 9.10
N LYS A 48 9.75 7.02 9.63
CA LYS A 48 8.91 7.40 10.79
C LYS A 48 7.42 7.51 10.46
N LEU A 49 7.06 7.64 9.18
CA LEU A 49 5.68 7.76 8.72
C LEU A 49 5.01 6.38 8.64
N VAL A 50 4.78 5.74 9.79
CA VAL A 50 4.28 4.36 9.90
C VAL A 50 2.80 4.24 9.55
N THR A 51 1.99 5.26 9.87
CA THR A 51 0.58 5.36 9.50
C THR A 51 0.44 5.52 7.99
N LEU A 52 1.26 6.38 7.38
CA LEU A 52 1.31 6.50 5.94
C LEU A 52 1.76 5.18 5.28
N GLU A 53 2.71 4.47 5.86
CA GLU A 53 3.13 3.15 5.37
C GLU A 53 1.99 2.14 5.43
N SER A 54 1.23 2.10 6.53
CA SER A 54 0.04 1.26 6.66
C SER A 54 -1.02 1.59 5.60
N VAL A 55 -1.28 2.87 5.33
CA VAL A 55 -2.16 3.31 4.23
C VAL A 55 -1.67 2.80 2.88
N VAL A 56 -0.37 2.92 2.59
CA VAL A 56 0.22 2.46 1.33
C VAL A 56 0.07 0.95 1.20
N ASN A 57 0.39 0.20 2.25
CA ASN A 57 0.26 -1.26 2.32
C ASN A 57 -1.20 -1.71 2.13
N GLU A 58 -2.14 -1.07 2.80
CA GLU A 58 -3.57 -1.38 2.67
C GLU A 58 -4.11 -1.06 1.27
N SER A 59 -3.68 0.07 0.71
CA SER A 59 -4.03 0.44 -0.65
C SER A 59 -3.52 -0.60 -1.66
N MET A 60 -2.30 -1.11 -1.45
CA MET A 60 -1.73 -2.17 -2.29
C MET A 60 -2.44 -3.52 -2.08
N ARG A 61 -2.80 -3.88 -0.84
CA ARG A 61 -3.57 -5.11 -0.55
C ARG A 61 -4.87 -5.15 -1.35
N LEU A 62 -5.61 -4.04 -1.37
CA LEU A 62 -6.89 -3.94 -2.07
C LEU A 62 -6.80 -3.80 -3.59
N SER A 63 -5.65 -3.38 -4.12
CA SER A 63 -5.49 -3.08 -5.55
C SER A 63 -4.55 -4.03 -6.29
N THR A 64 -3.86 -4.92 -5.59
CA THR A 64 -2.96 -5.90 -6.20
C THR A 64 -3.74 -7.06 -6.79
N MET A 65 -3.45 -7.35 -8.06
CA MET A 65 -3.88 -8.53 -8.79
C MET A 65 -2.68 -9.05 -9.59
N SER A 66 -1.57 -9.38 -8.91
CA SER A 66 -0.38 -9.97 -9.55
C SER A 66 -0.50 -11.49 -9.63
N MET A 67 0.27 -12.11 -10.53
CA MET A 67 0.49 -13.56 -10.53
C MET A 67 1.97 -13.84 -10.27
N ASN A 68 2.28 -14.58 -9.21
CA ASN A 68 3.63 -15.07 -8.97
C ASN A 68 3.77 -16.41 -9.70
N ILE A 69 4.63 -16.47 -10.72
CA ILE A 69 4.69 -17.58 -11.68
C ILE A 69 6.04 -18.30 -11.62
N ARG A 70 6.01 -19.63 -11.68
CA ARG A 70 7.15 -20.51 -11.93
C ARG A 70 6.80 -21.53 -13.02
N VAL A 71 7.81 -21.95 -13.78
CA VAL A 71 7.69 -23.02 -14.78
C VAL A 71 8.54 -24.20 -14.32
N ALA A 72 7.93 -25.37 -14.21
CA ALA A 72 8.62 -26.60 -13.83
C ALA A 72 9.65 -26.98 -14.90
N GLN A 73 10.91 -27.17 -14.50
CA GLN A 73 12.01 -27.50 -15.43
C GLN A 73 12.14 -29.01 -15.69
N GLU A 74 11.58 -29.83 -14.80
CA GLU A 74 11.55 -31.28 -14.83
C GLU A 74 10.28 -31.78 -14.13
N ASP A 75 9.95 -33.07 -14.29
CA ASP A 75 8.86 -33.70 -13.57
C ASP A 75 9.26 -33.84 -12.09
N PHE A 76 8.41 -33.40 -11.16
CA PHE A 76 8.69 -33.50 -9.74
C PHE A 76 7.41 -33.59 -8.89
N THR A 77 7.56 -33.99 -7.62
CA THR A 77 6.46 -33.97 -6.65
C THR A 77 6.55 -32.71 -5.79
N LEU A 78 5.55 -31.84 -5.91
CA LEU A 78 5.37 -30.68 -5.03
C LEU A 78 4.67 -31.12 -3.73
N LYS A 79 5.35 -30.93 -2.60
CA LYS A 79 4.82 -31.28 -1.27
C LYS A 79 4.13 -30.08 -0.63
N LEU A 80 2.82 -30.15 -0.45
CA LEU A 80 1.99 -29.19 0.31
C LEU A 80 1.22 -29.99 1.39
N ASP A 81 -0.07 -29.72 1.59
CA ASP A 81 -0.96 -30.56 2.41
C ASP A 81 -1.22 -31.93 1.77
N SER A 82 -0.93 -32.05 0.48
CA SER A 82 -0.91 -33.29 -0.29
C SER A 82 0.24 -33.25 -1.29
N ASP A 83 0.63 -34.42 -1.78
CA ASP A 83 1.67 -34.56 -2.80
C ASP A 83 1.05 -34.35 -4.19
N TRP A 84 1.61 -33.40 -4.95
CA TRP A 84 1.15 -33.07 -6.30
C TRP A 84 2.23 -33.41 -7.33
N SER A 85 1.92 -34.28 -8.28
CA SER A 85 2.81 -34.55 -9.41
C SER A 85 2.74 -33.42 -10.43
N ILE A 86 3.84 -32.70 -10.59
CA ILE A 86 3.98 -31.59 -11.53
C ILE A 86 4.83 -32.06 -12.70
N ARG A 87 4.36 -31.79 -13.93
CA ARG A 87 5.08 -32.15 -15.15
C ARG A 87 6.01 -31.02 -15.57
N LYS A 88 7.10 -31.38 -16.24
CA LYS A 88 7.97 -30.43 -16.93
C LYS A 88 7.14 -29.55 -17.87
N GLY A 89 7.31 -28.23 -17.75
CA GLY A 89 6.59 -27.23 -18.52
C GLY A 89 5.30 -26.73 -17.86
N ASP A 90 4.82 -27.38 -16.80
CA ASP A 90 3.65 -26.88 -16.05
C ASP A 90 3.96 -25.52 -15.42
N ILE A 91 2.94 -24.66 -15.42
CA ILE A 91 2.97 -23.34 -14.81
C ILE A 91 2.38 -23.44 -13.41
N ILE A 92 3.21 -23.19 -12.40
CA ILE A 92 2.76 -23.04 -11.01
C ILE A 92 2.54 -21.57 -10.75
N THR A 93 1.32 -21.20 -10.35
CA THR A 93 0.99 -19.81 -10.03
C THR A 93 0.43 -19.66 -8.62
N ILE A 94 0.80 -18.55 -7.98
CA ILE A 94 0.17 -18.08 -6.74
C ILE A 94 -0.47 -16.74 -7.06
N CYS A 95 -1.75 -16.61 -6.74
CA CYS A 95 -2.47 -15.34 -6.79
C CYS A 95 -2.49 -14.72 -5.37
N PRO A 96 -1.70 -13.66 -5.09
CA PRO A 96 -1.70 -13.01 -3.79
C PRO A 96 -3.05 -12.51 -3.32
N GLN A 97 -3.98 -12.23 -4.26
CA GLN A 97 -5.31 -11.78 -3.93
C GLN A 97 -6.05 -12.77 -3.02
N ALA A 98 -5.81 -14.07 -3.18
CA ALA A 98 -6.40 -15.11 -2.32
C ALA A 98 -6.00 -14.96 -0.85
N ILE A 99 -4.80 -14.44 -0.58
CA ILE A 99 -4.32 -14.13 0.78
C ILE A 99 -4.81 -12.74 1.20
N HIS A 100 -4.72 -11.77 0.29
CA HIS A 100 -5.08 -10.37 0.59
C HIS A 100 -6.55 -10.22 0.95
N PHE A 101 -7.44 -11.07 0.42
CA PHE A 101 -8.87 -11.03 0.70
C PHE A 101 -9.37 -12.18 1.57
N ASP A 102 -8.46 -12.94 2.20
CA ASP A 102 -8.83 -14.03 3.10
C ASP A 102 -9.41 -13.45 4.41
N PRO A 103 -10.68 -13.70 4.76
CA PRO A 103 -11.31 -13.15 5.97
C PRO A 103 -10.73 -13.72 7.26
N GLU A 104 -10.02 -14.85 7.21
CA GLU A 104 -9.32 -15.41 8.37
C GLU A 104 -8.04 -14.64 8.69
N ILE A 105 -7.36 -14.16 7.65
CA ILE A 105 -6.14 -13.33 7.76
C ILE A 105 -6.51 -11.87 8.04
N TYR A 106 -7.53 -11.38 7.35
CA TYR A 106 -7.93 -9.97 7.34
C TYR A 106 -9.41 -9.81 7.65
N GLN A 107 -9.72 -9.36 8.86
CA GLN A 107 -11.09 -8.96 9.21
C GLN A 107 -11.61 -7.88 8.25
N ASP A 108 -12.84 -8.04 7.76
CA ASP A 108 -13.46 -7.18 6.74
C ASP A 108 -12.50 -6.97 5.54
N PRO A 109 -12.16 -8.03 4.80
CA PRO A 109 -11.09 -7.99 3.82
C PRO A 109 -11.39 -7.05 2.64
N GLU A 110 -12.66 -6.81 2.32
CA GLU A 110 -13.03 -5.91 1.23
C GLU A 110 -12.96 -4.42 1.64
N SER A 111 -12.92 -4.14 2.94
CA SER A 111 -12.93 -2.78 3.48
C SER A 111 -11.51 -2.23 3.58
N PHE A 112 -11.35 -0.95 3.23
CA PHE A 112 -10.13 -0.20 3.51
C PHE A 112 -10.04 0.12 5.00
N ARG A 113 -8.93 -0.27 5.63
CA ARG A 113 -8.60 0.04 7.02
C ARG A 113 -7.18 0.59 7.11
N PHE A 114 -7.06 1.91 7.32
CA PHE A 114 -5.75 2.58 7.36
C PHE A 114 -4.85 2.09 8.51
N ASP A 115 -5.43 1.52 9.55
CA ASP A 115 -4.78 1.01 10.75
C ASP A 115 -4.50 -0.51 10.69
N ARG A 116 -4.77 -1.17 9.56
CA ARG A 116 -4.65 -2.64 9.45
C ARG A 116 -3.24 -3.16 9.75
N TYR A 117 -2.23 -2.38 9.40
CA TYR A 117 -0.82 -2.67 9.64
C TYR A 117 -0.26 -1.84 10.81
N LEU A 118 -1.11 -1.44 11.76
CA LEU A 118 -0.73 -0.75 12.98
C LEU A 118 -1.11 -1.56 14.23
N ASP A 119 -0.27 -1.49 15.25
CA ASP A 119 -0.55 -1.92 16.62
C ASP A 119 0.10 -0.95 17.59
N ASP A 120 -0.70 -0.29 18.43
CA ASP A 120 -0.26 0.77 19.37
C ASP A 120 0.67 1.83 18.73
N GLY A 121 0.29 2.31 17.54
CA GLY A 121 1.06 3.32 16.80
C GLY A 121 2.37 2.82 16.19
N LYS A 122 2.61 1.51 16.17
CA LYS A 122 3.79 0.87 15.55
C LYS A 122 3.38 -0.03 14.40
N GLU A 123 4.33 -0.37 13.54
CA GLU A 123 4.11 -1.31 12.45
C GLU A 123 3.72 -2.70 12.97
N LYS A 124 2.61 -3.23 12.47
CA LYS A 124 2.12 -4.59 12.71
C LYS A 124 2.35 -5.45 11.49
N SER A 125 2.99 -6.61 11.72
CA SER A 125 3.27 -7.62 10.68
C SER A 125 2.78 -9.03 11.07
N ASP A 126 2.07 -9.14 12.19
CA ASP A 126 1.53 -10.40 12.70
C ASP A 126 0.10 -10.61 12.19
N PHE A 127 -0.05 -11.56 11.26
CA PHE A 127 -1.32 -12.03 10.73
C PHE A 127 -1.34 -13.56 10.80
N TYR A 128 -2.52 -14.15 10.99
CA TYR A 128 -2.66 -15.57 11.30
C TYR A 128 -3.71 -16.23 10.42
N LYS A 129 -3.52 -17.52 10.13
CA LYS A 129 -4.48 -18.43 9.50
C LYS A 129 -4.28 -19.81 10.09
N ASP A 130 -5.37 -20.50 10.44
CA ASP A 130 -5.38 -21.80 11.09
C ASP A 130 -4.51 -21.83 12.37
N GLY A 131 -4.50 -20.72 13.11
CA GLY A 131 -3.66 -20.54 14.30
C GLY A 131 -2.16 -20.38 14.03
N GLN A 132 -1.73 -20.29 12.78
CA GLN A 132 -0.32 -20.16 12.38
C GLN A 132 -0.03 -18.77 11.81
N LYS A 133 1.14 -18.23 12.12
CA LYS A 133 1.58 -16.93 11.58
C LYS A 133 1.81 -17.03 10.07
N VAL A 134 1.13 -16.18 9.31
CA VAL A 134 1.25 -16.12 7.85
C VAL A 134 2.51 -15.38 7.46
N LYS A 135 3.53 -16.11 7.02
CA LYS A 135 4.83 -15.54 6.61
C LYS A 135 4.72 -14.52 5.47
N TYR A 136 3.85 -14.78 4.50
CA TYR A 136 3.67 -13.94 3.30
C TYR A 136 2.27 -13.31 3.28
N PHE A 137 1.95 -12.55 4.32
CA PHE A 137 0.63 -11.93 4.48
C PHE A 137 0.34 -10.86 3.40
N LEU A 138 1.36 -10.08 3.01
CA LEU A 138 1.27 -9.02 2.01
C LEU A 138 2.31 -9.26 0.90
N MET A 139 1.88 -9.27 -0.36
CA MET A 139 2.73 -9.61 -1.53
C MET A 139 2.46 -8.75 -2.78
N PRO A 140 2.33 -7.41 -2.68
CA PRO A 140 2.14 -6.54 -3.85
C PRO A 140 3.36 -6.52 -4.77
N PHE A 141 4.52 -6.84 -4.22
CA PHE A 141 5.80 -6.90 -4.93
C PHE A 141 6.26 -8.33 -5.23
N GLY A 142 5.39 -9.34 -5.11
CA GLY A 142 5.78 -10.75 -5.19
C GLY A 142 6.51 -11.23 -3.93
N SER A 143 7.18 -12.39 -4.02
CA SER A 143 7.87 -13.02 -2.90
C SER A 143 9.06 -13.87 -3.37
N GLY A 144 10.00 -14.17 -2.46
CA GLY A 144 11.18 -14.98 -2.76
C GLY A 144 12.01 -14.40 -3.92
N ALA A 145 12.47 -15.27 -4.82
CA ALA A 145 13.27 -14.86 -5.97
C ALA A 145 12.48 -14.09 -7.06
N THR A 146 11.15 -14.02 -6.98
CA THR A 146 10.29 -13.23 -7.88
C THR A 146 9.87 -11.89 -7.26
N MET A 147 10.49 -11.50 -6.15
CA MET A 147 10.21 -10.23 -5.50
C MET A 147 10.81 -9.05 -6.28
N CYS A 148 10.02 -7.98 -6.47
CA CYS A 148 10.45 -6.77 -7.15
C CYS A 148 11.68 -6.15 -6.46
N PRO A 149 12.80 -5.93 -7.17
CA PRO A 149 13.99 -5.29 -6.59
C PRO A 149 13.75 -3.81 -6.29
N GLY A 150 12.88 -3.13 -7.04
CA GLY A 150 12.55 -1.71 -6.86
C GLY A 150 11.59 -1.40 -5.71
N ARG A 151 11.12 -2.39 -4.95
CA ARG A 151 10.09 -2.23 -3.90
C ARG A 151 10.41 -1.13 -2.87
N TYR A 152 11.69 -0.99 -2.50
CA TYR A 152 12.11 0.00 -1.51
C TYR A 152 11.96 1.42 -2.04
N ILE A 153 12.36 1.65 -3.29
CA ILE A 153 12.20 2.94 -3.97
C ILE A 153 10.73 3.22 -4.22
N ALA A 154 9.97 2.22 -4.69
CA ALA A 154 8.54 2.38 -4.97
C ALA A 154 7.74 2.84 -3.74
N VAL A 155 7.99 2.25 -2.57
CA VAL A 155 7.33 2.70 -1.33
C VAL A 155 7.78 4.11 -0.95
N GLN A 156 9.07 4.42 -1.04
CA GLN A 156 9.59 5.76 -0.75
C GLN A 156 9.00 6.83 -1.66
N GLU A 157 8.94 6.60 -2.96
CA GLU A 157 8.35 7.52 -3.94
C GLU A 157 6.86 7.75 -3.69
N ILE A 158 6.11 6.69 -3.34
CA ILE A 158 4.69 6.83 -2.99
C ILE A 158 4.54 7.70 -1.73
N LYS A 159 5.35 7.45 -0.69
CA LYS A 159 5.31 8.22 0.56
C LYS A 159 5.65 9.69 0.31
N GLN A 160 6.75 9.97 -0.41
CA GLN A 160 7.15 11.32 -0.80
C GLN A 160 6.03 12.04 -1.58
N PHE A 161 5.46 11.38 -2.59
CA PHE A 161 4.38 11.95 -3.38
C PHE A 161 3.16 12.31 -2.51
N VAL A 162 2.75 11.42 -1.61
CA VAL A 162 1.63 11.69 -0.70
C VAL A 162 1.97 12.83 0.26
N CYS A 163 3.17 12.86 0.85
CA CYS A 163 3.60 13.95 1.72
C CYS A 163 3.54 15.30 1.01
N LEU A 164 4.11 15.40 -0.19
CA LEU A 164 4.10 16.63 -0.99
C LEU A 164 2.66 17.06 -1.29
N LEU A 165 1.79 16.13 -1.70
CA LEU A 165 0.37 16.45 -1.93
C LEU A 165 -0.31 17.01 -0.68
N LEU A 166 -0.12 16.38 0.49
CA LEU A 166 -0.80 16.78 1.72
C LEU A 166 -0.26 18.08 2.34
N LEU A 167 1.00 18.41 2.06
CA LEU A 167 1.63 19.65 2.53
C LEU A 167 1.25 20.83 1.66
N HIS A 168 1.25 20.65 0.33
CA HIS A 168 1.02 21.75 -0.60
C HIS A 168 -0.45 21.95 -0.97
N PHE A 169 -1.32 20.96 -0.76
CA PHE A 169 -2.69 21.03 -1.25
C PHE A 169 -3.73 20.59 -0.22
N ASP A 170 -4.89 21.26 -0.28
CA ASP A 170 -6.14 20.65 0.17
C ASP A 170 -6.81 19.99 -1.02
N LEU A 171 -7.11 18.70 -0.90
CA LEU A 171 -7.71 17.88 -1.95
C LEU A 171 -9.07 17.34 -1.51
N GLU A 172 -10.00 17.26 -2.46
CA GLU A 172 -11.34 16.72 -2.25
C GLU A 172 -11.76 15.88 -3.47
N LEU A 173 -12.18 14.64 -3.24
CA LEU A 173 -12.71 13.79 -4.31
C LEU A 173 -14.09 14.27 -4.75
N CYS A 174 -14.31 14.24 -6.06
CA CYS A 174 -15.56 14.62 -6.70
C CYS A 174 -16.14 13.38 -7.38
N GLY A 175 -17.25 12.87 -6.87
CA GLY A 175 -18.00 11.79 -7.51
C GLY A 175 -18.10 10.51 -6.70
N ALA A 176 -18.64 9.49 -7.36
CA ALA A 176 -18.94 8.20 -6.76
C ALA A 176 -17.68 7.33 -6.58
N PRO A 177 -17.73 6.32 -5.69
CA PRO A 177 -16.69 5.30 -5.62
C PRO A 177 -16.41 4.62 -6.96
N VAL A 178 -15.13 4.42 -7.24
CA VAL A 178 -14.64 3.64 -8.38
C VAL A 178 -14.17 2.27 -7.92
N ARG A 179 -14.27 1.29 -8.82
CA ARG A 179 -13.79 -0.07 -8.63
C ARG A 179 -12.50 -0.31 -9.42
N PRO A 180 -11.69 -1.32 -9.05
CA PRO A 180 -10.57 -1.74 -9.87
C PRO A 180 -11.01 -2.37 -11.19
N ASP A 181 -10.35 -2.00 -12.29
CA ASP A 181 -10.49 -2.61 -13.62
C ASP A 181 -9.76 -3.94 -13.68
N LEU A 182 -10.52 -5.01 -13.90
CA LEU A 182 -10.02 -6.37 -13.98
C LEU A 182 -9.35 -6.71 -15.31
N LYS A 183 -9.41 -5.84 -16.34
CA LYS A 183 -8.75 -6.09 -17.64
C LYS A 183 -7.24 -6.25 -17.54
N ARG A 184 -6.64 -5.77 -16.45
CA ARG A 184 -5.19 -5.87 -16.17
C ARG A 184 -4.87 -6.92 -15.10
N ALA A 185 -5.80 -7.82 -14.81
CA ALA A 185 -5.56 -8.91 -13.87
C ALA A 185 -4.31 -9.71 -14.26
N GLY A 186 -3.48 -10.00 -13.27
CA GLY A 186 -2.18 -10.66 -13.43
C GLY A 186 -0.99 -9.72 -13.60
N LEU A 187 -1.21 -8.45 -13.96
CA LEU A 187 -0.13 -7.51 -14.31
C LEU A 187 0.37 -6.64 -13.14
N GLY A 188 -0.16 -6.84 -11.92
CA GLY A 188 0.25 -6.07 -10.73
C GLY A 188 -0.88 -5.25 -10.14
N ILE A 189 -0.63 -3.96 -9.92
CA ILE A 189 -1.65 -3.03 -9.37
C ILE A 189 -2.70 -2.75 -10.45
N MET A 190 -3.97 -2.99 -10.11
CA MET A 190 -5.11 -2.71 -10.98
C MET A 190 -5.27 -1.19 -11.17
N GLN A 191 -5.78 -0.80 -12.34
CA GLN A 191 -6.20 0.59 -12.59
C GLN A 191 -7.64 0.79 -12.14
N PRO A 192 -8.13 2.02 -11.90
CA PRO A 192 -9.57 2.24 -11.71
C PRO A 192 -10.34 2.04 -13.03
N GLU A 193 -11.59 1.57 -12.97
CA GLU A 193 -12.47 1.38 -14.15
C GLU A 193 -12.78 2.67 -14.91
N SER A 194 -12.72 3.81 -14.22
CA SER A 194 -12.89 5.14 -14.80
C SER A 194 -12.00 6.13 -14.05
N ASP A 195 -11.73 7.27 -14.69
CA ASP A 195 -11.05 8.36 -14.00
C ASP A 195 -11.93 8.91 -12.85
N VAL A 196 -11.29 9.48 -11.82
CA VAL A 196 -11.95 10.04 -10.66
C VAL A 196 -11.61 11.52 -10.57
N SER A 197 -12.61 12.37 -10.73
CA SER A 197 -12.42 13.80 -10.58
C SER A 197 -12.07 14.16 -9.14
N PHE A 198 -11.17 15.11 -8.95
CA PHE A 198 -10.88 15.71 -7.66
C PHE A 198 -10.61 17.19 -7.84
N ARG A 199 -10.85 17.97 -6.79
CA ARG A 199 -10.50 19.38 -6.73
C ARG A 199 -9.33 19.53 -5.79
N TYR A 200 -8.44 20.45 -6.12
CA TYR A 200 -7.32 20.82 -5.26
C TYR A 200 -7.21 22.33 -5.19
N ARG A 201 -6.76 22.83 -4.04
CA ARG A 201 -6.32 24.22 -3.87
C ARG A 201 -4.95 24.21 -3.23
N LEU A 202 -4.10 25.16 -3.62
CA LEU A 202 -2.82 25.35 -2.96
C LEU A 202 -3.09 25.73 -1.50
N ARG A 203 -2.48 25.00 -0.57
CA ARG A 203 -2.54 25.29 0.85
C ARG A 203 -1.62 26.49 1.09
N ARG A 204 -2.15 27.56 1.68
CA ARG A 204 -1.29 28.65 2.15
C ARG A 204 -0.39 28.08 3.24
N PRO A 205 0.89 28.49 3.33
CA PRO A 205 1.74 28.12 4.45
C PRO A 205 0.95 28.36 5.74
N LEU A 206 1.09 27.46 6.72
CA LEU A 206 0.49 27.65 8.05
C LEU A 206 0.90 29.03 8.53
N GLU A 207 0.01 30.03 8.38
CA GLU A 207 0.07 31.24 9.17
C GLU A 207 -0.02 30.71 10.59
N HIS A 208 1.07 30.89 11.33
CA HIS A 208 1.19 30.52 12.72
C HIS A 208 -0.14 30.82 13.43
N GLU A 209 -0.88 29.78 13.81
CA GLU A 209 -1.84 29.91 14.90
C GLU A 209 -0.99 30.22 16.14
N LEU A 210 -0.80 31.52 16.37
CA LEU A 210 -0.20 32.13 17.55
C LEU A 210 -1.12 31.94 18.76
#